data_AF-Q28T79-F1
#
_entry.id   AF-Q28T79-F1
#
_cell.length_a   1.000
_cell.length_b   1.000
_cell.length_c   1.000
_cell.angle_alpha   90.00
_cell.angle_beta   90.00
_cell.angle_gamma   90.00
#
_symmetry.space_group_name_H-M   'P 1'
#
loop_
_entity.id
_entity.type
_entity.pdbx_description
1 polymer ?
#
loop_
_entity_poly.entity_id
_entity_poly.type
_entity_poly.pdbx_seq_one_letter_code
_entity_poly.pdbx_strand_id
1 'polypeptide(L)' 'MPSAQLPAVTPKRRTWNNGRLVGQKRPLLPKQVWAIRARLELACSLRDLALYNIAIDSKLRGCDLVSLNITDLIRR' A
#
# COMPACT_ATOMS: atom_id res chain seq x y z
N MET A 1 -6.44 -32.29 43.96
CA MET A 1 -6.33 -30.83 43.78
C MET A 1 -6.63 -30.52 42.32
N PRO A 2 -7.62 -29.66 41.98
CA PRO A 2 -7.87 -29.35 40.58
C PRO A 2 -6.85 -28.31 40.11
N SER A 3 -6.12 -28.66 39.04
CA SER A 3 -5.15 -27.77 38.40
C SER A 3 -5.88 -26.56 37.79
N ALA A 4 -5.61 -25.36 38.32
CA ALA A 4 -6.09 -24.12 37.73
C ALA A 4 -5.51 -23.97 36.32
N GLN A 5 -6.35 -24.01 35.29
CA GLN A 5 -5.92 -23.72 33.92
C GLN A 5 -5.69 -22.21 33.78
N LEU A 6 -4.43 -21.80 33.73
CA LEU A 6 -4.06 -20.43 33.39
C LEU A 6 -4.31 -20.20 31.89
N PRO A 7 -4.86 -19.05 31.48
CA PRO A 7 -5.10 -18.76 30.07
C PRO A 7 -3.77 -18.78 29.31
N ALA A 8 -3.73 -19.52 28.21
CA ALA A 8 -2.55 -19.61 27.36
C ALA A 8 -2.21 -18.23 26.81
N VAL A 9 -1.20 -17.58 27.39
CA VAL A 9 -0.65 -16.32 26.88
C VAL A 9 0.05 -16.64 25.57
N THR A 10 -0.63 -16.39 24.45
CA THR A 10 0.01 -16.48 23.15
C THR A 10 1.08 -15.40 23.05
N PRO A 11 2.34 -15.74 22.72
CA PRO A 11 3.38 -14.73 22.57
C PRO A 11 2.99 -13.79 21.45
N LYS A 12 2.88 -12.49 21.74
CA LYS A 12 2.65 -11.44 20.73
C LYS A 12 3.75 -11.56 19.68
N ARG A 13 3.39 -11.93 18.44
CA ARG A 13 4.30 -11.89 17.30
C ARG A 13 4.88 -10.49 17.19
N ARG A 14 6.20 -10.37 17.36
CA ARG A 14 6.90 -9.12 17.06
C ARG A 14 6.71 -8.81 15.58
N THR A 15 6.31 -7.58 15.28
CA THR A 15 6.25 -7.11 13.90
C THR A 15 7.66 -7.16 13.28
N TRP A 16 7.77 -7.45 11.98
CA TRP A 16 9.05 -7.56 11.26
C TRP A 16 9.97 -6.33 11.42
N ASN A 17 9.38 -5.17 11.70
CA ASN A 17 10.03 -3.89 11.86
C ASN A 17 10.21 -3.46 13.32
N ASN A 18 9.93 -4.31 14.31
CA ASN A 18 10.05 -3.92 15.72
C ASN A 18 11.51 -3.59 16.06
N GLY A 19 11.78 -2.35 16.49
CA GLY A 19 13.13 -1.84 16.75
C GLY A 19 13.91 -1.37 15.50
N ARG A 20 13.32 -1.43 14.30
CA ARG A 20 13.89 -0.84 13.08
C ARG A 20 13.25 0.52 12.83
N LEU A 21 14.07 1.58 12.80
CA LEU A 21 13.65 2.89 12.31
C LEU A 21 13.43 2.78 10.78
N VAL A 22 12.23 2.35 10.38
CA VAL A 22 11.82 2.37 8.97
C VAL A 22 11.46 3.82 8.63
N GLY A 23 12.49 4.60 8.29
CA GLY A 23 12.33 5.98 7.86
C GLY A 23 11.58 6.10 6.53
N GLN A 24 11.37 7.35 6.11
CA GLN A 24 10.80 7.65 4.80
C GLN A 24 11.65 7.04 3.70
N LYS A 25 11.03 6.25 2.81
CA LYS A 25 11.70 5.77 1.60
C LYS A 25 11.98 6.96 0.67
N ARG A 26 13.08 6.89 -0.08
CA ARG A 26 13.38 7.89 -1.10
C ARG A 26 12.22 7.97 -2.11
N PRO A 27 11.81 9.18 -2.54
CA PRO A 27 10.79 9.34 -3.56
C PRO A 27 11.30 8.77 -4.90
N LEU A 28 10.35 8.44 -5.79
CA LEU A 28 10.67 8.02 -7.14
C LEU A 28 11.24 9.20 -7.94
N LEU A 29 12.26 8.93 -8.75
CA LEU A 29 12.79 9.88 -9.72
C LEU A 29 11.84 9.98 -10.94
N PRO A 30 11.74 11.14 -11.62
CA PRO A 30 10.89 11.29 -12.81
C PRO A 30 11.14 10.21 -13.89
N LYS A 31 12.41 9.83 -14.12
CA LYS A 31 12.78 8.75 -15.04
C LYS A 31 12.21 7.39 -14.62
N GLN A 32 12.16 7.11 -13.32
CA GLN A 32 11.56 5.88 -12.80
C GLN A 32 10.05 5.88 -12.94
N VAL A 33 9.41 7.04 -12.74
CA VAL A 33 7.97 7.19 -12.94
C VAL A 33 7.59 6.88 -14.39
N TRP A 34 8.33 7.46 -15.33
CA TRP A 34 8.12 7.21 -16.75
C TRP A 34 8.36 5.73 -17.12
N ALA A 35 9.42 5.12 -16.61
CA ALA A 35 9.72 3.71 -16.88
C ALA A 35 8.63 2.75 -16.35
N ILE A 36 8.03 3.05 -15.19
CA ILE A 36 6.91 2.25 -14.65
C ILE A 36 5.67 2.42 -15.52
N ARG A 37 5.32 3.67 -15.89
CA ARG A 37 4.18 3.95 -16.77
C ARG A 37 4.29 3.20 -18.10
N ALA A 38 5.44 3.30 -18.77
CA ALA A 38 5.67 2.63 -20.06
C ALA A 38 5.52 1.09 -19.96
N ARG A 39 5.96 0.49 -18.85
CA ARG A 39 5.80 -0.95 -18.61
C ARG A 39 4.33 -1.36 -18.44
N LEU A 40 3.54 -0.53 -17.74
CA LEU A 40 2.10 -0.79 -17.56
C LEU A 40 1.32 -0.62 -18.86
N GLU A 41 1.68 0.38 -19.67
CA GLU A 41 1.14 0.59 -21.02
C GLU A 41 1.44 -0.59 -21.94
N LEU A 42 2.70 -1.06 -21.97
CA LEU A 42 3.10 -2.22 -22.79
C LEU A 42 2.41 -3.52 -22.36
N ALA A 43 2.13 -3.66 -21.06
CA ALA A 43 1.38 -4.80 -20.53
C ALA A 43 -0.13 -4.73 -20.78
N CYS A 44 -0.62 -3.63 -21.38
CA CYS A 44 -2.05 -3.35 -21.56
C CYS A 44 -2.87 -3.46 -20.24
N SER A 45 -2.25 -3.22 -19.08
CA SER A 45 -2.93 -3.28 -17.78
C SER A 45 -3.61 -1.94 -17.49
N LEU A 46 -4.80 -1.74 -18.05
CA LEU A 46 -5.54 -0.48 -17.94
C LEU A 46 -5.86 -0.11 -16.48
N ARG A 47 -6.21 -1.10 -15.65
CA ARG A 47 -6.53 -0.88 -14.23
C ARG A 47 -5.31 -0.38 -13.46
N ASP A 48 -4.18 -1.06 -13.62
CA ASP A 48 -2.96 -0.71 -12.88
C ASP A 48 -2.37 0.60 -13.37
N LEU A 49 -2.46 0.87 -14.68
CA LEU A 49 -2.07 2.15 -15.26
C LEU A 49 -2.90 3.31 -14.71
N ALA A 50 -4.23 3.14 -14.61
CA ALA A 50 -5.11 4.15 -14.03
C ALA A 50 -4.81 4.39 -12.55
N LEU A 51 -4.70 3.33 -11.74
CA LEU A 51 -4.35 3.43 -10.33
C LEU A 51 -2.98 4.07 -10.13
N TYR A 52 -2.00 3.72 -10.97
CA TYR A 52 -0.66 4.31 -10.93
C TYR A 52 -0.69 5.82 -11.18
N ASN A 53 -1.38 6.25 -12.24
CA ASN A 53 -1.49 7.68 -12.56
C ASN A 53 -2.20 8.44 -11.43
N ILE A 54 -3.32 7.93 -10.92
CA ILE A 54 -4.04 8.55 -9.80
C ILE A 54 -3.13 8.64 -8.57
N ALA A 55 -2.36 7.60 -8.25
CA ALA A 55 -1.46 7.60 -7.10
C ALA A 55 -0.41 8.72 -7.16
N ILE A 56 0.17 8.93 -8.34
CA ILE A 56 1.21 9.95 -8.56
C ILE A 56 0.62 11.36 -8.44
N ASP A 57 -0.55 11.60 -9.01
CA ASP A 57 -1.17 12.92 -9.05
C ASP A 57 -1.78 13.33 -7.69
N SER A 58 -2.42 12.37 -7.01
CA SER A 58 -3.16 12.61 -5.76
C SER A 58 -2.33 12.39 -4.49
N LYS A 59 -1.25 11.62 -4.56
CA LYS A 59 -0.42 11.20 -3.40
C LYS A 59 -1.22 10.46 -2.31
N LEU A 60 -2.29 9.75 -2.68
CA LEU A 60 -3.05 8.92 -1.75
C LEU A 60 -2.20 7.80 -1.14
N ARG A 61 -2.56 7.38 0.07
CA ARG A 61 -1.98 6.15 0.64
C ARG A 61 -2.46 4.95 -0.16
N GLY A 62 -1.67 3.89 -0.18
CA GLY A 62 -2.02 2.68 -0.94
C GLY A 62 -3.38 2.08 -0.56
N CYS A 63 -3.75 2.13 0.73
CA CYS A 63 -5.08 1.69 1.19
C CYS A 63 -6.20 2.56 0.64
N ASP A 64 -6.04 3.88 0.68
CA ASP A 64 -7.07 4.83 0.23
C ASP A 64 -7.26 4.74 -1.29
N LEU A 65 -6.15 4.56 -2.02
CA LEU A 65 -6.16 4.39 -3.47
C LEU A 65 -6.93 3.13 -3.92
N VAL A 66 -6.72 1.99 -3.25
CA VAL A 66 -7.42 0.75 -3.63
C VAL A 66 -8.88 0.72 -3.18
N SER A 67 -9.25 1.57 -2.23
CA SER A 67 -10.64 1.74 -1.76
C SER A 67 -11.43 2.79 -2.55
N LEU A 68 -10.81 3.48 -3.52
CA LEU A 68 -11.44 4.53 -4.31
C LEU A 68 -12.65 4.01 -5.11
N ASN A 69 -13.77 4.72 -5.04
CA ASN A 69 -14.96 4.42 -5.83
C ASN A 69 -15.14 5.44 -6.98
N ILE A 70 -15.84 5.04 -8.04
CA ILE A 70 -16.18 5.91 -9.17
C ILE A 70 -16.98 7.13 -8.70
N THR A 71 -17.81 6.96 -7.67
CA THR A 71 -18.58 8.05 -7.06
C THR A 71 -17.70 9.15 -6.47
N ASP A 72 -16.46 8.83 -6.06
CA ASP A 72 -15.53 9.78 -5.47
C ASP A 72 -14.84 10.66 -6.54
N LEU A 73 -14.89 10.22 -7.81
CA LEU A 73 -14.29 10.91 -8.96
C LEU A 73 -15.30 11.78 -9.73
N ILE A 74 -16.60 11.48 -9.61
CA ILE A 74 -17.64 12.22 -10.31
C ILE A 74 -18.01 13.44 -9.48
N ARG A 75 -17.80 14.63 -10.05
CA ARG A 75 -18.32 15.88 -9.52
C ARG A 75 -19.81 15.97 -9.86
N ARG A 76 -20.66 16.17 -8.85
CA ARG A 76 -22.08 16.56 -9.05
C ARG A 76 -22.21 17.97 -9.62
#